data_AF-A0A9P6LU88-F1
#
_entry.id   AF-A0A9P6LU88-F1
#
_cell.length_a   1.000
_cell.length_b   1.000
_cell.length_c   1.000
_cell.angle_alpha   90.00
_cell.angle_beta   90.00
_cell.angle_gamma   90.00
#
_symmetry.space_group_name_H-M   'P 1'
#
loop_
_entity.id
_entity.type
_entity.pdbx_description
1 polymer ?
#
loop_
_entity_poly.entity_id
_entity_poly.type
_entity_poly.pdbx_seq_one_letter_code
_entity_poly.pdbx_strand_id
1 'polypeptide(L)'
;MSSRHDTSSLTRSPPLTGLSTQSQCIHTLTQDEDSVLSLAATEALLFSGGQGAHLSDIHVWDLDHFRLRANLRGHLGSILCLTLREDGKWLFSSSGDGTIRVWDTETFNCLYHIHSSQDVGDVFSVVFSNSLNTLYFGCQNTSIQWFDFSDSKPDVPHSPNITYTLRNHMPRFFEGSMKEPEEQATRYSIPESCIYQNGHFGYVYCLLLGKVPNVEGETLFSGSGEGDIKLWKLHKGRPIEHLRTLKAGVDASTLTLALHDGFLFCGSQGGNIKIFDLETFQLIRSLIAHDDDVLSLVVRGSQVYSASADGVVKQWNRGFEPLQAWRDHKGSVLSLTSTHSYLISGGSDKLIKLWPIVKGSIQPEVVDSTAEDVMLYALEKWIAMSTVSGVPSQLEECRRGAKFLKAVLQQLGAESRLIPGAPGHNPLVYGHFGARSNKAEGCQRPLNVLVYGHYDVIAADIKKWDYPPFKLTGHDGYLYGRGASDNKGPILACIFAASELQEEHQLDVNVKFLIEGEEENGSVGFFQAVEQNIELFQEADVILLR
;
A
#
# COMPACT_ATOMS: atom_id res chain seq x y z
N MET A 1 -20.27 11.41 33.75
CA MET A 1 -20.75 10.28 32.94
C MET A 1 -20.50 10.63 31.48
N SER A 2 -19.28 10.39 30.98
CA SER A 2 -18.97 10.54 29.56
C SER A 2 -18.93 9.14 28.95
N SER A 3 -19.84 8.89 28.02
CA SER A 3 -19.93 7.66 27.23
C SER A 3 -18.62 7.43 26.48
N ARG A 4 -17.98 6.29 26.78
CA ARG A 4 -16.98 5.68 25.91
C ARG A 4 -17.66 5.36 24.60
N HIS A 5 -17.25 6.01 23.51
CA HIS A 5 -17.56 5.54 22.18
C HIS A 5 -16.76 4.25 21.97
N ASP A 6 -17.47 3.15 21.76
CA ASP A 6 -16.88 1.85 21.48
C ASP A 6 -15.95 1.95 20.27
N THR A 7 -14.66 1.81 20.56
CA THR A 7 -13.60 1.57 19.59
C THR A 7 -13.93 0.32 18.80
N SER A 8 -13.77 0.38 17.47
CA SER A 8 -13.77 -0.75 16.55
C SER A 8 -13.27 -2.02 17.25
N SER A 9 -14.13 -3.03 17.37
CA SER A 9 -13.79 -4.28 18.03
C SER A 9 -12.52 -4.86 17.40
N LEU A 10 -11.40 -4.83 18.12
CA LEU A 10 -10.16 -5.48 17.70
C LEU A 10 -10.46 -6.96 17.56
N THR A 11 -10.59 -7.40 16.31
CA THR A 11 -10.82 -8.81 16.00
C THR A 11 -9.46 -9.47 15.91
N ARG A 12 -9.18 -10.38 16.85
CA ARG A 12 -7.99 -11.23 16.75
C ARG A 12 -8.15 -12.12 15.53
N SER A 13 -7.08 -12.25 14.75
CA SER A 13 -7.10 -13.18 13.62
C SER A 13 -7.51 -14.58 14.11
N PRO A 14 -8.40 -15.29 13.37
CA PRO A 14 -8.85 -16.62 13.78
C PRO A 14 -7.63 -17.57 13.88
N PRO A 15 -7.63 -18.48 14.86
CA PRO A 15 -6.55 -19.45 14.99
C PRO A 15 -6.48 -20.33 13.74
N LEU A 16 -5.26 -20.56 13.25
CA LEU A 16 -4.94 -21.46 12.14
C LEU A 16 -5.29 -22.90 12.50
N THR A 17 -6.58 -23.24 12.47
CA THR A 17 -7.08 -24.58 12.73
C THR A 17 -7.15 -25.34 11.41
N GLY A 18 -6.19 -26.25 11.18
CA GLY A 18 -6.24 -27.23 10.09
C GLY A 18 -5.45 -26.92 8.81
N LEU A 19 -4.64 -25.86 8.77
CA LEU A 19 -3.73 -25.58 7.64
C LEU A 19 -2.28 -25.95 8.00
N SER A 20 -1.55 -26.49 7.02
CA SER A 20 -0.26 -27.16 7.23
C SER A 20 0.78 -26.24 7.85
N THR A 21 1.21 -26.54 9.08
CA THR A 21 2.39 -25.97 9.75
C THR A 21 3.71 -26.56 9.25
N GLN A 22 3.70 -27.27 8.13
CA GLN A 22 4.92 -27.85 7.57
C GLN A 22 5.78 -26.74 6.96
N SER A 23 6.98 -26.58 7.51
CA SER A 23 7.99 -25.67 6.99
C SER A 23 8.23 -25.95 5.50
N GLN A 24 7.96 -24.95 4.66
CA GLN A 24 8.24 -24.95 3.22
C GLN A 24 9.56 -24.23 2.90
N CYS A 25 10.42 -24.03 3.90
CA CYS A 25 11.69 -23.34 3.69
C CYS A 25 12.56 -24.17 2.74
N ILE A 26 12.86 -23.62 1.57
CA ILE A 26 13.69 -24.29 0.56
C ILE A 26 15.16 -24.13 0.91
N HIS A 27 15.54 -22.93 1.32
CA HIS A 27 16.94 -22.59 1.55
C HIS A 27 17.10 -21.66 2.75
N THR A 28 18.21 -21.81 3.45
CA THR A 28 18.61 -20.93 4.55
C THR A 28 20.04 -20.47 4.30
N LEU A 29 20.24 -19.15 4.26
CA LEU A 29 21.56 -18.52 4.25
C LEU A 29 21.88 -18.05 5.68
N THR A 30 23.14 -18.06 6.05
CA THR A 30 23.60 -17.61 7.36
C THR A 30 24.51 -16.41 7.18
N GLN A 31 24.16 -15.29 7.81
CA GLN A 31 25.02 -14.12 7.90
C GLN A 31 25.88 -14.25 9.15
N ASP A 32 27.19 -14.17 9.01
CA ASP A 32 28.09 -14.36 10.14
C ASP A 32 27.99 -13.16 11.09
N GLU A 33 27.84 -13.48 12.37
CA GLU A 33 27.79 -12.60 13.54
C GLU A 33 26.65 -11.56 13.68
N ASP A 34 25.95 -11.17 12.61
CA ASP A 34 25.00 -10.05 12.65
C ASP A 34 23.52 -10.43 12.38
N SER A 35 22.61 -9.74 13.07
CA SER A 35 21.18 -9.72 12.77
C SER A 35 20.91 -9.15 11.38
N VAL A 36 19.96 -9.72 10.64
CA VAL A 36 19.58 -9.24 9.31
C VAL A 36 18.47 -8.20 9.43
N LEU A 37 18.85 -6.93 9.46
CA LEU A 37 17.92 -5.81 9.69
C LEU A 37 17.14 -5.43 8.43
N SER A 38 17.76 -5.52 7.27
CA SER A 38 17.19 -5.05 6.01
C SER A 38 17.54 -5.98 4.86
N LEU A 39 16.64 -6.07 3.88
CA LEU A 39 16.77 -6.93 2.71
C LEU A 39 16.30 -6.19 1.46
N ALA A 40 17.02 -6.36 0.36
CA ALA A 40 16.56 -5.98 -0.96
C ALA A 40 16.96 -7.08 -1.96
N ALA A 41 16.09 -7.40 -2.92
CA ALA A 41 16.36 -8.47 -3.87
C ALA A 41 16.07 -8.03 -5.30
N THR A 42 16.97 -8.41 -6.20
CA THR A 42 16.71 -8.55 -7.63
C THR A 42 16.37 -10.01 -7.91
N GLU A 43 16.08 -10.36 -9.17
CA GLU A 43 15.84 -11.76 -9.53
C GLU A 43 17.08 -12.65 -9.38
N ALA A 44 18.29 -12.10 -9.49
CA ALA A 44 19.55 -12.86 -9.44
C ALA A 44 20.35 -12.64 -8.14
N LEU A 45 20.20 -11.49 -7.49
CA LEU A 45 21.00 -11.10 -6.32
C LEU A 45 20.11 -10.69 -5.16
N LEU A 46 20.50 -11.13 -3.97
CA LEU A 46 19.95 -10.69 -2.69
C LEU A 46 20.99 -9.86 -1.94
N PHE A 47 20.57 -8.72 -1.40
CA PHE A 47 21.37 -7.85 -0.55
C PHE A 47 20.83 -7.92 0.87
N SER A 48 21.70 -8.15 1.85
CA SER A 48 21.33 -8.17 3.27
C SER A 48 22.16 -7.20 4.10
N GLY A 49 21.46 -6.39 4.90
CA GLY A 49 22.06 -5.40 5.80
C GLY A 49 22.13 -5.90 7.23
N GLY A 50 23.32 -5.80 7.83
CA GLY A 50 23.60 -6.22 9.21
C GLY A 50 23.42 -5.12 10.26
N GLN A 51 23.30 -5.53 11.53
CA GLN A 51 23.29 -4.62 12.68
C GLN A 51 24.71 -4.14 13.09
N GLY A 52 25.76 -4.92 12.81
CA GLY A 52 27.20 -4.61 12.98
C GLY A 52 27.57 -3.62 14.08
N ALA A 53 28.08 -4.11 15.22
CA ALA A 53 28.44 -3.29 16.38
C ALA A 53 29.56 -2.25 16.16
N HIS A 54 30.38 -2.41 15.10
CA HIS A 54 31.53 -1.55 14.81
C HIS A 54 31.66 -1.19 13.32
N LEU A 55 31.40 -2.14 12.42
CA LEU A 55 31.32 -1.97 10.97
C LEU A 55 30.14 -2.83 10.51
N SER A 56 29.29 -2.28 9.65
CA SER A 56 28.20 -3.04 9.05
C SER A 56 28.45 -3.21 7.56
N ASP A 57 28.62 -4.47 7.14
CA ASP A 57 28.79 -4.86 5.75
C ASP A 57 27.42 -5.22 5.15
N ILE A 58 27.20 -4.83 3.89
CA ILE A 58 26.08 -5.35 3.09
C ILE A 58 26.57 -6.62 2.41
N HIS A 59 25.95 -7.76 2.71
CA HIS A 59 26.29 -9.03 2.07
C HIS A 59 25.50 -9.19 0.78
N VAL A 60 26.18 -9.58 -0.30
CA VAL A 60 25.57 -9.84 -1.62
C VAL A 60 25.57 -11.33 -1.88
N TRP A 61 24.38 -11.91 -2.02
CA TRP A 61 24.16 -13.32 -2.24
C TRP A 61 23.70 -13.58 -3.67
N ASP A 62 24.26 -14.58 -4.31
CA ASP A 62 23.78 -15.14 -5.58
C ASP A 62 22.56 -16.04 -5.31
N LEU A 63 21.41 -15.74 -5.91
CA LEU A 63 20.16 -16.51 -5.76
C LEU A 63 20.09 -17.75 -6.66
N ASP A 64 20.94 -17.86 -7.69
CA ASP A 64 21.02 -19.06 -8.53
C ASP A 64 21.77 -20.20 -7.80
N HIS A 65 22.84 -19.84 -7.09
CA HIS A 65 23.72 -20.79 -6.41
C HIS A 65 23.65 -20.75 -4.88
N PHE A 66 22.95 -19.77 -4.31
CA PHE A 66 22.82 -19.54 -2.87
C PHE A 66 24.17 -19.37 -2.16
N ARG A 67 25.07 -18.57 -2.74
CA ARG A 67 26.41 -18.33 -2.20
C ARG A 67 26.70 -16.85 -2.04
N LEU A 68 27.52 -16.51 -1.05
CA LEU A 68 28.03 -15.16 -0.89
C LEU A 68 28.92 -14.80 -2.09
N ARG A 69 28.56 -13.72 -2.78
CA ARG A 69 29.25 -13.21 -3.98
C ARG A 69 30.19 -12.05 -3.65
N ALA A 70 29.76 -11.13 -2.79
CA ALA A 70 30.53 -9.94 -2.43
C ALA A 70 30.09 -9.37 -1.07
N ASN A 71 30.92 -8.51 -0.48
CA ASN A 71 30.60 -7.71 0.70
C ASN A 71 30.84 -6.23 0.38
N LEU A 72 29.81 -5.40 0.52
CA LEU A 72 29.91 -3.95 0.34
C LEU A 72 30.26 -3.33 1.69
N ARG A 73 31.45 -2.75 1.77
CA ARG A 73 32.00 -2.18 3.01
C ARG A 73 32.00 -0.67 2.96
N GLY A 74 31.65 -0.03 4.06
CA GLY A 74 31.85 1.42 4.23
C GLY A 74 30.89 2.10 5.22
N HIS A 75 29.77 1.48 5.57
CA HIS A 75 28.92 2.01 6.64
C HIS A 75 29.57 1.78 8.01
N LEU A 76 29.43 2.78 8.88
CA LEU A 76 30.00 2.80 10.23
C LEU A 76 28.94 2.50 11.31
N GLY A 77 27.70 2.27 10.90
CA GLY A 77 26.57 1.93 11.76
C GLY A 77 25.67 0.88 11.11
N SER A 78 24.65 0.44 11.83
CA SER A 78 23.70 -0.59 11.39
C SER A 78 23.02 -0.22 10.06
N ILE A 79 22.84 -1.18 9.16
CA ILE A 79 22.18 -0.96 7.87
C ILE A 79 20.66 -1.13 8.05
N LEU A 80 19.96 0.00 8.19
CA LEU A 80 18.56 0.03 8.61
C LEU A 80 17.58 -0.17 7.45
N CYS A 81 17.95 0.23 6.24
CA CYS A 81 17.11 0.04 5.05
C CYS A 81 17.97 -0.17 3.79
N LEU A 82 17.47 -1.05 2.92
CA LEU A 82 17.99 -1.30 1.59
C LEU A 82 16.85 -1.15 0.59
N THR A 83 17.07 -0.33 -0.44
CA THR A 83 16.10 -0.12 -1.53
C THR A 83 16.83 -0.20 -2.87
N LEU A 84 16.23 -0.88 -3.84
CA LEU A 84 16.74 -0.93 -5.22
C LEU A 84 16.05 0.12 -6.09
N ARG A 85 16.77 0.63 -7.08
CA ARG A 85 16.17 1.33 -8.21
C ARG A 85 15.36 0.35 -9.06
N GLU A 86 14.34 0.81 -9.78
CA GLU A 86 13.47 -0.06 -10.59
C GLU A 86 14.21 -0.89 -11.64
N ASP A 87 15.30 -0.35 -12.19
CA ASP A 87 16.15 -1.06 -13.15
C ASP A 87 17.14 -2.04 -12.49
N GLY A 88 17.14 -2.13 -11.16
CA GLY A 88 18.02 -2.98 -10.37
C GLY A 88 19.48 -2.55 -10.35
N LYS A 89 19.87 -1.48 -11.05
CA LYS A 89 21.30 -1.13 -11.22
C LYS A 89 21.90 -0.46 -10.00
N TRP A 90 21.11 0.31 -9.27
CA TRP A 90 21.54 1.02 -8.07
C TRP A 90 20.88 0.45 -6.82
N LEU A 91 21.69 0.25 -5.79
CA LEU A 91 21.25 -0.06 -4.44
C LEU A 91 21.46 1.17 -3.56
N PHE A 92 20.42 1.59 -2.86
CA PHE A 92 20.45 2.61 -1.84
C PHE A 92 20.49 1.94 -0.47
N SER A 93 21.47 2.31 0.36
CA SER A 93 21.57 1.84 1.74
C SER A 93 21.55 3.00 2.71
N SER A 94 20.68 2.90 3.72
CA SER A 94 20.63 3.86 4.83
C SER A 94 21.17 3.22 6.11
N SER A 95 21.81 4.04 6.95
CA SER A 95 22.55 3.56 8.11
C SER A 95 22.29 4.37 9.39
N GLY A 96 22.54 3.74 10.53
CA GLY A 96 22.63 4.39 11.84
C GLY A 96 23.82 5.35 11.99
N ASP A 97 24.72 5.43 11.01
CA ASP A 97 25.76 6.46 10.93
C ASP A 97 25.25 7.82 10.41
N GLY A 98 23.96 7.92 10.05
CA GLY A 98 23.34 9.14 9.52
C GLY A 98 23.63 9.40 8.04
N THR A 99 24.20 8.43 7.32
CA THR A 99 24.55 8.54 5.90
C THR A 99 23.75 7.59 5.02
N ILE A 100 23.68 7.94 3.74
CA ILE A 100 23.14 7.10 2.69
C ILE A 100 24.23 6.85 1.66
N ARG A 101 24.41 5.58 1.28
CA ARG A 101 25.33 5.19 0.20
C ARG A 101 24.56 4.66 -1.00
N VAL A 102 25.10 4.92 -2.19
CA VAL A 102 24.58 4.40 -3.45
C VAL A 102 25.62 3.50 -4.07
N TRP A 103 25.23 2.25 -4.34
CA TRP A 103 26.12 1.22 -4.86
C TRP A 103 25.69 0.81 -6.26
N ASP A 104 26.67 0.54 -7.10
CA ASP A 104 26.47 -0.17 -8.35
C ASP A 104 26.30 -1.67 -8.07
N THR A 105 25.21 -2.25 -8.54
CA THR A 105 24.89 -3.69 -8.35
C THR A 105 25.64 -4.62 -9.31
N GLU A 106 26.23 -4.08 -10.39
CA GLU A 106 27.05 -4.86 -11.32
C GLU A 106 28.51 -4.92 -10.87
N THR A 107 29.06 -3.76 -10.49
CA THR A 107 30.48 -3.64 -10.11
C THR A 107 30.73 -3.67 -8.61
N PHE A 108 29.69 -3.55 -7.78
CA PHE A 108 29.76 -3.50 -6.31
C PHE A 108 30.55 -2.32 -5.74
N ASN A 109 30.76 -1.27 -6.55
CA ASN A 109 31.44 -0.07 -6.13
C ASN A 109 30.48 0.93 -5.49
N CYS A 110 30.95 1.65 -4.47
CA CYS A 110 30.25 2.81 -3.93
C CYS A 110 30.38 3.98 -4.92
N LEU A 111 29.25 4.42 -5.48
CA LEU A 111 29.19 5.54 -6.43
C LEU A 111 29.08 6.87 -5.67
N TYR A 112 28.14 6.93 -4.73
CA TYR A 112 27.76 8.16 -4.05
C TYR A 112 27.67 7.99 -2.54
N HIS A 113 28.10 9.03 -1.84
CA HIS A 113 27.95 9.18 -0.40
C HIS A 113 27.15 10.44 -0.10
N ILE A 114 25.92 10.26 0.36
CA ILE A 114 24.95 11.32 0.60
C ILE A 114 24.82 11.51 2.11
N HIS A 115 24.98 12.73 2.58
CA HIS A 115 24.83 13.09 3.98
C HIS A 115 23.97 14.34 4.15
N SER A 116 23.28 14.44 5.27
CA SER A 116 22.53 15.65 5.62
C SER A 116 23.49 16.74 6.11
N SER A 117 23.12 18.00 5.89
CA SER A 117 23.81 19.17 6.46
C SER A 117 23.56 19.32 7.97
N GLN A 118 22.59 18.58 8.52
CA GLN A 118 22.22 18.61 9.94
C GLN A 118 22.44 17.23 10.59
N ASP A 119 22.51 17.21 11.92
CA ASP A 119 22.52 15.96 12.67
C ASP A 119 21.12 15.31 12.61
N VAL A 120 21.04 14.19 11.89
CA VAL A 120 19.80 13.45 11.63
C VAL A 120 19.60 12.26 12.56
N GLY A 121 20.65 11.83 13.26
CA GLY A 121 20.70 10.53 13.92
C GLY A 121 20.56 9.38 12.91
N ASP A 122 19.80 8.36 13.27
CA ASP A 122 19.60 7.18 12.43
C ASP A 122 18.71 7.48 11.20
N VAL A 123 19.07 6.93 10.03
CA VAL A 123 18.22 6.98 8.83
C VAL A 123 17.49 5.64 8.67
N PHE A 124 16.22 5.60 9.10
CA PHE A 124 15.44 4.37 9.20
C PHE A 124 14.91 3.84 7.88
N SER A 125 14.57 4.71 6.93
CA SER A 125 13.92 4.29 5.68
C SER A 125 14.34 5.17 4.53
N VAL A 126 14.49 4.54 3.36
CA VAL A 126 14.83 5.22 2.11
C VAL A 126 14.01 4.66 0.95
N VAL A 127 13.49 5.55 0.10
CA VAL A 127 12.74 5.20 -1.11
C VAL A 127 13.18 6.07 -2.29
N PHE A 128 13.21 5.51 -3.49
CA PHE A 128 13.64 6.20 -4.69
C PHE A 128 12.50 6.33 -5.70
N SER A 129 12.21 7.56 -6.12
CA SER A 129 11.25 7.85 -7.19
C SER A 129 11.98 7.87 -8.53
N ASN A 130 11.68 6.90 -9.39
CA ASN A 130 12.22 6.88 -10.76
C ASN A 130 11.62 7.98 -11.63
N SER A 131 10.35 8.33 -11.37
CA SER A 131 9.64 9.36 -12.14
C SER A 131 10.23 10.75 -11.93
N LEU A 132 10.64 11.06 -10.70
CA LEU A 132 11.25 12.33 -10.33
C LEU A 132 12.78 12.29 -10.34
N ASN A 133 13.38 11.09 -10.37
CA ASN A 133 14.82 10.87 -10.17
C ASN A 133 15.31 11.45 -8.83
N THR A 134 14.49 11.26 -7.79
CA THR A 134 14.68 11.84 -6.46
C THR A 134 14.63 10.76 -5.40
N LEU A 135 15.59 10.77 -4.48
CA LEU A 135 15.64 9.94 -3.29
C LEU A 135 14.91 10.64 -2.13
N TYR A 136 14.10 9.91 -1.38
CA TYR A 136 13.46 10.39 -0.15
C TYR A 136 13.86 9.49 1.02
N PHE A 137 14.07 10.07 2.19
CA PHE A 137 14.42 9.29 3.38
C PHE A 137 13.90 9.93 4.67
N GLY A 138 13.65 9.08 5.67
CA GLY A 138 13.10 9.43 6.97
C GLY A 138 14.13 9.23 8.08
N CYS A 139 14.21 10.18 9.00
CA CYS A 139 15.26 10.24 10.01
C CYS A 139 14.73 10.13 11.45
N GLN A 140 15.65 9.87 12.39
CA GLN A 140 15.39 9.89 13.82
C GLN A 140 15.05 11.29 14.35
N ASN A 141 15.60 12.35 13.77
CA ASN A 141 15.26 13.72 14.14
C ASN A 141 13.86 14.18 13.64
N THR A 142 13.00 13.25 13.22
CA THR A 142 11.62 13.47 12.73
C THR A 142 11.51 14.20 11.38
N SER A 143 12.63 14.49 10.73
CA SER A 143 12.64 15.13 9.41
C SER A 143 12.42 14.11 8.28
N ILE A 144 11.81 14.61 7.19
CA ILE A 144 11.79 13.95 5.90
C ILE A 144 12.66 14.78 4.97
N GLN A 145 13.63 14.12 4.32
CA GLN A 145 14.61 14.78 3.46
C GLN A 145 14.63 14.13 2.09
N TRP A 146 15.11 14.87 1.09
CA TRP A 146 15.23 14.35 -0.26
C TRP A 146 16.47 14.84 -1.00
N PHE A 147 16.88 14.09 -2.02
CA PHE A 147 18.01 14.41 -2.87
C PHE A 147 17.65 14.16 -4.33
N ASP A 148 17.76 15.20 -5.16
CA ASP A 148 17.53 15.13 -6.60
C ASP A 148 18.84 14.91 -7.35
N PHE A 149 18.93 13.82 -8.12
CA PHE A 149 20.14 13.48 -8.87
C PHE A 149 20.30 14.31 -10.14
N SER A 150 19.27 15.01 -10.60
CA SER A 150 19.29 15.76 -11.86
C SER A 150 19.95 17.15 -11.77
N ASP A 151 19.97 17.78 -10.59
CA ASP A 151 20.45 19.15 -10.39
C ASP A 151 21.79 19.26 -9.61
N SER A 152 22.44 18.13 -9.33
CA SER A 152 23.51 18.08 -8.32
C SER A 152 24.90 18.48 -8.85
N LYS A 153 25.57 19.41 -8.14
CA LYS A 153 27.02 19.65 -8.22
C LYS A 153 27.69 18.89 -7.07
N PRO A 154 28.82 18.18 -7.30
CA PRO A 154 29.53 17.49 -6.23
C PRO A 154 30.09 18.48 -5.20
N ASP A 155 30.18 18.05 -3.95
CA ASP A 155 30.81 18.87 -2.90
C ASP A 155 32.27 19.15 -3.25
N VAL A 156 32.71 20.40 -3.05
CA VAL A 156 34.14 20.75 -3.16
C VAL A 156 34.82 20.26 -1.87
N PRO A 157 35.96 19.56 -1.92
CA PRO A 157 36.58 18.91 -0.77
C PRO A 157 37.30 19.90 0.17
N HIS A 158 36.65 21.02 0.53
CA HIS A 158 37.19 22.05 1.43
C HIS A 158 36.31 22.30 2.67
N SER A 159 35.24 21.54 2.85
CA SER A 159 34.57 21.46 4.15
C SER A 159 35.53 20.78 5.12
N PRO A 160 35.96 21.43 6.22
CA PRO A 160 36.84 20.78 7.18
C PRO A 160 36.14 19.50 7.63
N ASN A 161 36.88 18.40 7.67
CA ASN A 161 36.44 17.11 8.20
C ASN A 161 35.50 17.36 9.38
N ILE A 162 34.19 17.23 9.16
CA ILE A 162 33.24 17.09 10.26
C ILE A 162 33.65 15.75 10.84
N THR A 163 34.52 15.87 11.82
CA THR A 163 34.94 14.76 12.66
C THR A 163 33.64 14.41 13.33
N TYR A 164 32.94 13.41 12.82
CA TYR A 164 31.85 12.78 13.53
C TYR A 164 32.42 12.55 14.92
N THR A 165 31.97 13.33 15.89
CA THR A 165 32.23 13.06 17.30
C THR A 165 31.51 11.76 17.56
N LEU A 166 32.25 10.69 17.26
CA LEU A 166 31.93 9.31 17.51
C LEU A 166 31.26 9.30 18.87
N ARG A 167 30.00 8.87 18.91
CA ARG A 167 29.45 8.21 20.10
C ARG A 167 30.24 6.91 20.30
N ASN A 168 31.50 7.06 20.68
CA ASN A 168 32.35 6.05 21.25
C ASN A 168 32.64 6.50 22.67
N HIS A 169 31.97 5.87 23.64
CA HIS A 169 32.62 5.62 24.91
C HIS A 169 33.80 4.67 24.67
N MET A 170 34.92 5.18 24.15
CA MET A 170 36.23 4.56 24.28
C MET A 170 37.27 5.62 24.67
N PRO A 171 38.08 5.37 25.72
CA PRO A 171 39.20 6.23 26.07
C PRO A 171 40.23 6.26 24.94
N ARG A 172 40.72 7.46 24.62
CA ARG A 172 41.76 7.75 23.61
C ARG A 172 43.09 7.04 23.92
N PHE A 173 43.25 5.75 23.57
CA PHE A 173 44.52 5.05 23.84
C PHE A 173 45.07 4.14 22.72
N PHE A 174 44.45 4.07 21.54
CA PHE A 174 45.03 3.35 20.40
C PHE A 174 44.90 4.16 19.11
N GLU A 175 45.80 5.13 18.91
CA GLU A 175 46.14 5.63 17.58
C GLU A 175 47.15 4.66 16.96
N GLY A 176 46.65 3.71 16.19
CA GLY A 176 47.44 2.86 15.30
C GLY A 176 46.82 2.93 13.91
N SER A 177 47.57 3.53 12.97
CA SER A 177 47.22 3.74 11.56
C SER A 177 46.45 2.58 10.92
N MET A 178 45.13 2.72 10.82
CA MET A 178 44.34 2.06 9.77
C MET A 178 44.21 3.06 8.63
N LYS A 179 44.88 2.76 7.51
CA LYS A 179 44.62 3.47 6.25
C LYS A 179 43.19 3.11 5.81
N GLU A 180 42.28 4.08 5.84
CA GLU A 180 41.01 3.97 5.13
C GLU A 180 41.31 3.70 3.65
N PRO A 181 40.60 2.75 2.99
CA PRO A 181 40.74 2.60 1.54
C PRO A 181 40.36 3.92 0.88
N GLU A 182 41.15 4.37 -0.09
CA GLU A 182 40.88 5.60 -0.86
C GLU A 182 39.50 5.49 -1.54
N GLU A 183 38.46 6.08 -0.94
CA GLU A 183 37.11 6.10 -1.51
C GLU A 183 37.05 7.07 -2.69
N GLN A 184 36.90 6.53 -3.91
CA GLN A 184 36.60 7.30 -5.13
C GLN A 184 35.12 7.75 -5.23
N ALA A 185 34.33 7.54 -4.18
CA ALA A 185 32.90 7.86 -4.17
C ALA A 185 32.65 9.37 -4.15
N THR A 186 31.71 9.84 -4.97
CA THR A 186 31.36 11.27 -5.00
C THR A 186 30.50 11.61 -3.79
N ARG A 187 30.90 12.65 -3.06
CA ARG A 187 30.19 13.10 -1.85
C ARG A 187 29.19 14.20 -2.19
N TYR A 188 28.00 14.10 -1.60
CA TYR A 188 26.94 15.10 -1.70
C TYR A 188 26.41 15.44 -0.31
N SER A 189 26.30 16.73 -0.03
CA SER A 189 25.56 17.26 1.12
C SER A 189 24.16 17.71 0.69
N ILE A 190 23.15 17.40 1.50
CA ILE A 190 21.76 17.79 1.23
C ILE A 190 21.56 19.26 1.59
N PRO A 191 21.07 20.10 0.65
CA PRO A 191 20.75 21.49 0.92
C PRO A 191 19.60 21.63 1.94
N GLU A 192 19.62 22.69 2.75
CA GLU A 192 18.55 22.97 3.71
C GLU A 192 17.16 23.12 3.07
N SER A 193 17.10 23.54 1.80
CA SER A 193 15.84 23.63 1.04
C SER A 193 15.20 22.26 0.75
N CYS A 194 15.97 21.18 0.89
CA CYS A 194 15.53 19.80 0.65
C CYS A 194 15.22 19.05 1.96
N ILE A 195 14.98 19.81 3.04
CA ILE A 195 14.71 19.28 4.37
C ILE A 195 13.34 19.76 4.84
N TYR A 196 12.41 18.82 5.05
CA TYR A 196 11.17 19.08 5.75
C TYR A 196 11.34 18.76 7.23
N GLN A 197 11.51 19.81 8.03
CA GLN A 197 11.66 19.70 9.48
C GLN A 197 10.35 19.32 10.18
N ASN A 198 10.43 18.48 11.21
CA ASN A 198 9.28 18.05 12.01
C ASN A 198 8.12 17.53 11.14
N GLY A 199 8.43 16.65 10.18
CA GLY A 199 7.42 15.99 9.35
C GLY A 199 6.43 15.18 10.20
N HIS A 200 6.92 14.66 11.32
CA HIS A 200 6.16 13.95 12.35
C HIS A 200 6.59 14.41 13.76
N PHE A 201 5.84 14.01 14.79
CA PHE A 201 6.22 14.19 16.20
C PHE A 201 7.00 13.00 16.78
N GLY A 202 7.25 11.96 15.97
CA GLY A 202 8.07 10.80 16.31
C GLY A 202 8.98 10.38 15.16
N TYR A 203 9.81 9.36 15.39
CA TYR A 203 10.75 8.84 14.40
C TYR A 203 10.02 8.39 13.13
N VAL A 204 10.62 8.64 11.96
CA VAL A 204 10.04 8.24 10.67
C VAL A 204 10.56 6.85 10.33
N TYR A 205 9.84 5.81 10.77
CA TYR A 205 10.30 4.42 10.66
C TYR A 205 10.21 3.85 9.25
N CYS A 206 9.19 4.24 8.48
CA CYS A 206 8.97 3.70 7.15
C CYS A 206 8.49 4.75 6.17
N LEU A 207 8.96 4.62 4.93
CA LEU A 207 8.50 5.37 3.77
C LEU A 207 8.04 4.40 2.70
N LEU A 208 7.03 4.80 1.94
CA LEU A 208 6.54 4.04 0.79
C LEU A 208 6.13 5.01 -0.32
N LEU A 209 6.50 4.71 -1.55
CA LEU A 209 6.00 5.43 -2.73
C LEU A 209 4.79 4.70 -3.32
N GLY A 210 3.82 5.46 -3.79
CA GLY A 210 2.66 4.89 -4.44
C GLY A 210 1.75 5.90 -5.10
N LYS A 211 0.75 5.39 -5.82
CA LYS A 211 -0.28 6.21 -6.46
C LYS A 211 -1.54 6.20 -5.61
N VAL A 212 -2.10 7.38 -5.39
CA VAL A 212 -3.40 7.55 -4.74
C VAL A 212 -4.46 7.83 -5.81
N PRO A 213 -5.63 7.16 -5.78
CA PRO A 213 -6.71 7.49 -6.70
C PRO A 213 -7.09 8.97 -6.64
N ASN A 214 -7.34 9.57 -7.81
CA ASN A 214 -7.72 10.99 -7.95
C ASN A 214 -6.65 12.00 -7.49
N VAL A 215 -5.40 11.57 -7.25
CA VAL A 215 -4.26 12.46 -7.01
C VAL A 215 -3.30 12.33 -8.20
N GLU A 216 -3.02 13.46 -8.86
CA GLU A 216 -2.05 13.48 -9.93
C GLU A 216 -0.62 13.34 -9.40
N GLY A 217 0.13 12.42 -10.01
CA GLY A 217 1.53 12.18 -9.70
C GLY A 217 1.76 11.06 -8.67
N GLU A 218 2.99 10.99 -8.20
CA GLU A 218 3.43 10.04 -7.18
C GLU A 218 3.23 10.63 -5.79
N THR A 219 2.81 9.81 -4.84
CA THR A 219 2.59 10.19 -3.43
C THR A 219 3.57 9.42 -2.56
N LEU A 220 4.18 10.13 -1.61
CA LEU A 220 4.97 9.53 -0.54
C LEU A 220 4.09 9.30 0.67
N PHE A 221 4.12 8.10 1.21
CA PHE A 221 3.54 7.74 2.49
C PHE A 221 4.66 7.66 3.53
N SER A 222 4.46 8.26 4.69
CA SER A 222 5.39 8.17 5.81
C SER A 222 4.69 7.67 7.06
N GLY A 223 5.23 6.59 7.63
CA GLY A 223 4.79 6.02 8.89
C GLY A 223 5.76 6.40 10.02
N SER A 224 5.19 6.78 11.16
CA SER A 224 5.97 7.31 12.28
C SER A 224 5.67 6.62 13.60
N GLY A 225 6.58 6.82 14.57
CA GLY A 225 6.42 6.45 15.97
C GLY A 225 5.17 7.01 16.64
N GLU A 226 4.62 8.12 16.14
CA GLU A 226 3.34 8.69 16.64
C GLU A 226 2.11 7.85 16.25
N GLY A 227 2.27 6.87 15.37
CA GLY A 227 1.21 6.01 14.85
C GLY A 227 0.53 6.57 13.60
N ASP A 228 0.51 7.88 13.40
CA ASP A 228 -0.07 8.49 12.21
C ASP A 228 0.73 8.18 10.93
N ILE A 229 -0.01 8.07 9.82
CA ILE A 229 0.55 7.96 8.47
C ILE A 229 0.27 9.26 7.74
N LYS A 230 1.30 9.92 7.21
CA LYS A 230 1.13 11.15 6.43
C LYS A 230 1.33 10.87 4.96
N LEU A 231 0.53 11.55 4.13
CA LEU A 231 0.60 11.52 2.68
C LEU A 231 1.18 12.82 2.19
N TRP A 232 2.15 12.74 1.29
CA TRP A 232 2.86 13.89 0.74
C TRP A 232 2.80 13.87 -0.78
N LYS A 233 2.39 14.98 -1.38
CA LYS A 233 2.46 15.16 -2.83
C LYS A 233 3.89 15.44 -3.23
N LEU A 234 4.35 14.73 -4.25
CA LEU A 234 5.69 14.89 -4.77
C LEU A 234 5.68 15.72 -6.05
N HIS A 235 6.66 16.61 -6.16
CA HIS A 235 6.85 17.50 -7.30
C HIS A 235 8.32 17.54 -7.68
N LYS A 236 8.60 17.62 -8.99
CA LYS A 236 9.98 17.78 -9.46
C LYS A 236 10.51 19.17 -9.07
N GLY A 237 11.66 19.21 -8.40
CA GLY A 237 12.36 20.46 -8.03
C GLY A 237 11.61 21.36 -7.05
N ARG A 238 10.53 20.89 -6.41
CA ARG A 238 9.75 21.62 -5.40
C ARG A 238 9.71 20.82 -4.10
N PRO A 239 9.54 21.50 -2.94
CA PRO A 239 9.39 20.80 -1.68
C PRO A 239 8.14 19.91 -1.67
N ILE A 240 8.19 18.86 -0.87
CA ILE A 240 7.05 17.98 -0.63
C ILE A 240 5.90 18.77 0.02
N GLU A 241 4.66 18.48 -0.38
CA GLU A 241 3.46 19.13 0.15
C GLU A 241 2.65 18.13 0.97
N HIS A 242 2.29 18.49 2.20
CA HIS A 242 1.43 17.64 3.04
C HIS A 242 0.01 17.62 2.47
N LEU A 243 -0.49 16.43 2.13
CA LEU A 243 -1.86 16.24 1.61
C LEU A 243 -2.85 15.88 2.70
N ARG A 244 -2.51 14.88 3.52
CA ARG A 244 -3.44 14.27 4.46
C ARG A 244 -2.71 13.48 5.54
N THR A 245 -3.37 13.33 6.69
CA THR A 245 -2.93 12.44 7.77
C THR A 245 -4.00 11.37 7.98
N LEU A 246 -3.60 10.10 7.90
CA LEU A 246 -4.41 8.95 8.28
C LEU A 246 -4.08 8.60 9.73
N LYS A 247 -5.09 8.74 10.59
CA LYS A 247 -4.94 8.40 12.01
C LYS A 247 -5.05 6.90 12.19
N ALA A 248 -3.94 6.24 12.50
CA ALA A 248 -3.93 4.82 12.79
C ALA A 248 -4.38 4.48 14.22
N GLY A 249 -4.78 5.45 15.03
CA GLY A 249 -5.18 5.23 16.44
C GLY A 249 -4.03 5.50 17.41
N VAL A 250 -4.38 5.78 18.67
CA VAL A 250 -3.58 6.66 19.55
C VAL A 250 -2.34 6.01 20.18
N ASP A 251 -2.16 4.68 20.13
CA ASP A 251 -1.21 4.01 21.04
C ASP A 251 -0.20 3.05 20.39
N ALA A 252 -0.01 3.08 19.06
CA ALA A 252 0.95 2.16 18.42
C ALA A 252 1.72 2.81 17.26
N SER A 253 3.06 2.76 17.33
CA SER A 253 3.94 3.22 16.26
C SER A 253 3.71 2.47 14.96
N THR A 254 3.70 3.18 13.83
CA THR A 254 3.65 2.58 12.50
C THR A 254 5.07 2.21 12.06
N LEU A 255 5.33 0.91 11.91
CA LEU A 255 6.67 0.38 11.66
C LEU A 255 6.88 0.02 10.19
N THR A 256 5.82 -0.38 9.48
CA THR A 256 5.92 -0.80 8.08
C THR A 256 4.64 -0.47 7.31
N LEU A 257 4.79 -0.23 6.00
CA LEU A 257 3.71 0.10 5.07
C LEU A 257 3.81 -0.78 3.83
N ALA A 258 2.67 -1.17 3.28
CA ALA A 258 2.61 -1.78 1.97
C ALA A 258 1.35 -1.34 1.22
N LEU A 259 1.41 -1.29 -0.12
CA LEU A 259 0.35 -0.78 -0.97
C LEU A 259 -0.07 -1.82 -2.00
N HIS A 260 -1.37 -2.05 -2.15
CA HIS A 260 -1.91 -2.91 -3.20
C HIS A 260 -3.35 -2.55 -3.54
N ASP A 261 -3.68 -2.43 -4.83
CA ASP A 261 -5.04 -2.16 -5.35
C ASP A 261 -5.78 -0.99 -4.66
N GLY A 262 -5.05 0.09 -4.34
CA GLY A 262 -5.62 1.26 -3.66
C GLY A 262 -5.99 1.01 -2.19
N PHE A 263 -5.48 -0.06 -1.59
CA PHE A 263 -5.51 -0.31 -0.16
C PHE A 263 -4.10 -0.14 0.42
N LEU A 264 -4.02 0.62 1.51
CA LEU A 264 -2.79 0.81 2.26
C LEU A 264 -2.81 -0.06 3.51
N PHE A 265 -1.82 -0.94 3.62
CA PHE A 265 -1.59 -1.80 4.76
C PHE A 265 -0.54 -1.18 5.66
N CYS A 266 -0.82 -1.17 6.96
CA CYS A 266 0.03 -0.61 7.99
C CYS A 266 0.27 -1.65 9.07
N GLY A 267 1.53 -2.03 9.27
CA GLY A 267 1.96 -2.83 10.40
C GLY A 267 2.39 -1.92 11.55
N SER A 268 1.81 -2.13 12.72
CA SER A 268 2.11 -1.32 13.90
C SER A 268 2.72 -2.14 15.04
N GLN A 269 3.20 -1.40 16.03
CA GLN A 269 3.54 -1.96 17.33
C GLN A 269 2.34 -2.71 17.95
N GLY A 270 2.61 -3.77 18.71
CA GLY A 270 1.60 -4.62 19.34
C GLY A 270 0.91 -5.59 18.37
N GLY A 271 1.53 -5.87 17.22
CA GLY A 271 1.07 -6.93 16.31
C GLY A 271 -0.16 -6.60 15.47
N ASN A 272 -0.59 -5.34 15.43
CA ASN A 272 -1.76 -4.95 14.66
C ASN A 272 -1.41 -4.71 13.18
N ILE A 273 -2.33 -5.13 12.30
CA ILE A 273 -2.34 -4.70 10.91
C ILE A 273 -3.62 -3.91 10.66
N LYS A 274 -3.44 -2.70 10.13
CA LYS A 274 -4.53 -1.78 9.78
C LYS A 274 -4.59 -1.63 8.27
N ILE A 275 -5.82 -1.57 7.75
CA ILE A 275 -6.08 -1.49 6.32
C ILE A 275 -6.88 -0.22 6.05
N PHE A 276 -6.36 0.65 5.19
CA PHE A 276 -7.01 1.89 4.78
C PHE A 276 -7.42 1.82 3.32
N ASP A 277 -8.61 2.33 3.03
CA ASP A 277 -9.03 2.61 1.66
C ASP A 277 -8.43 3.95 1.22
N LEU A 278 -7.57 3.98 0.21
CA LEU A 278 -6.97 5.24 -0.26
C LEU A 278 -7.92 6.12 -1.07
N GLU A 279 -9.07 5.59 -1.47
CA GLU A 279 -10.04 6.39 -2.20
C GLU A 279 -10.92 7.22 -1.27
N THR A 280 -11.34 6.64 -0.14
CA THR A 280 -12.16 7.32 0.87
C THR A 280 -11.38 7.77 2.09
N PHE A 281 -10.11 7.35 2.21
CA PHE A 281 -9.22 7.59 3.35
C PHE A 281 -9.75 7.06 4.68
N GLN A 282 -10.63 6.06 4.65
CA GLN A 282 -11.21 5.46 5.85
C GLN A 282 -10.47 4.19 6.26
N LEU A 283 -10.37 3.97 7.58
CA LEU A 283 -9.94 2.71 8.15
C LEU A 283 -11.02 1.65 7.88
N ILE A 284 -10.66 0.63 7.10
CA ILE A 284 -11.52 -0.51 6.76
C ILE A 284 -11.51 -1.50 7.92
N ARG A 285 -10.31 -1.89 8.35
CA ARG A 285 -10.12 -2.95 9.33
C ARG A 285 -8.89 -2.67 10.19
N SER A 286 -8.99 -3.05 11.46
CA SER A 286 -7.87 -3.19 12.38
C SER A 286 -7.95 -4.57 13.01
N LEU A 287 -6.88 -5.36 12.88
CA LEU A 287 -6.83 -6.72 13.37
C LEU A 287 -5.52 -7.00 14.10
N ILE A 288 -5.58 -7.86 15.12
CA ILE A 288 -4.38 -8.36 15.81
C ILE A 288 -3.85 -9.53 14.99
N ALA A 289 -2.85 -9.24 14.18
CA ALA A 289 -2.24 -10.16 13.23
C ALA A 289 -1.21 -11.06 13.92
N HIS A 290 -0.43 -10.50 14.82
CA HIS A 290 0.68 -11.14 15.52
C HIS A 290 0.60 -10.89 17.03
N ASP A 291 1.35 -11.67 17.82
CA ASP A 291 1.41 -11.49 19.27
C ASP A 291 2.47 -10.44 19.69
N ASP A 292 3.28 -9.97 18.74
CA ASP A 292 4.34 -8.96 18.90
C ASP A 292 4.40 -8.07 17.65
N ASP A 293 5.26 -7.06 17.64
CA ASP A 293 5.36 -6.00 16.62
C ASP A 293 5.41 -6.53 15.18
N VAL A 294 4.69 -5.89 14.26
CA VAL A 294 4.76 -6.18 12.82
C VAL A 294 5.88 -5.33 12.21
N LEU A 295 7.00 -5.96 11.89
CA LEU A 295 8.22 -5.27 11.47
C LEU A 295 8.33 -5.10 9.97
N SER A 296 7.73 -5.99 9.18
CA SER A 296 7.77 -5.91 7.72
C SER A 296 6.51 -6.45 7.06
N LEU A 297 6.05 -5.75 6.02
CA LEU A 297 4.94 -6.14 5.16
C LEU A 297 5.37 -6.13 3.70
N VAL A 298 5.00 -7.18 2.98
CA VAL A 298 5.20 -7.27 1.53
C VAL A 298 3.90 -7.74 0.89
N VAL A 299 3.49 -7.07 -0.19
CA VAL A 299 2.34 -7.53 -0.99
C VAL A 299 2.83 -8.07 -2.32
N ARG A 300 2.36 -9.26 -2.68
CA ARG A 300 2.70 -9.90 -3.95
C ARG A 300 1.47 -10.47 -4.62
N GLY A 301 1.13 -9.90 -5.77
CA GLY A 301 -0.16 -10.18 -6.39
C GLY A 301 -1.25 -9.96 -5.33
N SER A 302 -2.20 -10.88 -5.23
CA SER A 302 -3.30 -10.69 -4.30
C SER A 302 -3.10 -11.28 -2.90
N GLN A 303 -1.85 -11.45 -2.46
CA GLN A 303 -1.51 -12.00 -1.16
C GLN A 303 -0.61 -11.02 -0.41
N VAL A 304 -0.88 -10.89 0.89
CA VAL A 304 -0.06 -10.08 1.80
C VAL A 304 0.78 -11.03 2.65
N TYR A 305 2.02 -10.65 2.92
CA TYR A 305 2.92 -11.34 3.82
C TYR A 305 3.31 -10.39 4.95
N SER A 306 3.25 -10.87 6.18
CA SER A 306 3.66 -10.12 7.36
C SER A 306 4.72 -10.86 8.14
N ALA A 307 5.73 -10.13 8.58
CA ALA A 307 6.77 -10.60 9.49
C ALA A 307 6.67 -9.84 10.81
N SER A 308 6.92 -10.56 11.89
CA SER A 308 6.80 -10.02 13.24
C SER A 308 7.99 -10.37 14.11
N ALA A 309 8.14 -9.55 15.16
CA ALA A 309 9.05 -9.78 16.26
C ALA A 309 8.79 -11.11 17.00
N ASP A 310 7.59 -11.70 16.85
CA ASP A 310 7.21 -13.00 17.42
C ASP A 310 7.91 -14.22 16.77
N GLY A 311 8.69 -13.99 15.72
CA GLY A 311 9.42 -15.01 14.97
C GLY A 311 8.59 -15.72 13.90
N VAL A 312 7.40 -15.22 13.60
CA VAL A 312 6.44 -15.81 12.67
C VAL A 312 6.31 -14.94 11.41
N VAL A 313 6.30 -15.60 10.26
CA VAL A 313 5.87 -15.01 9.00
C VAL A 313 4.48 -15.55 8.67
N LYS A 314 3.50 -14.68 8.42
CA LYS A 314 2.13 -15.06 8.05
C LYS A 314 1.82 -14.67 6.61
N GLN A 315 1.08 -15.54 5.93
CA GLN A 315 0.52 -15.31 4.61
C GLN A 315 -0.98 -15.06 4.73
N TRP A 316 -1.48 -14.05 4.04
CA TRP A 316 -2.86 -13.61 4.08
C TRP A 316 -3.48 -13.68 2.69
N ASN A 317 -4.76 -14.04 2.63
CA ASN A 317 -5.55 -13.96 1.40
C ASN A 317 -6.03 -12.51 1.15
N ARG A 318 -6.84 -12.34 0.09
CA ARG A 318 -7.44 -11.04 -0.27
C ARG A 318 -8.37 -10.46 0.80
N GLY A 319 -9.09 -11.31 1.54
CA GLY A 319 -10.00 -10.92 2.62
C GLY A 319 -9.32 -10.85 3.99
N PHE A 320 -7.98 -10.86 4.01
CA PHE A 320 -7.14 -10.83 5.19
C PHE A 320 -7.37 -11.97 6.19
N GLU A 321 -7.73 -13.15 5.68
CA GLU A 321 -7.74 -14.37 6.47
C GLU A 321 -6.36 -15.05 6.41
N PRO A 322 -5.85 -15.58 7.53
CA PRO A 322 -4.55 -16.20 7.57
C PRO A 322 -4.58 -17.55 6.81
N LEU A 323 -3.77 -17.66 5.76
CA LEU A 323 -3.61 -18.88 4.96
C LEU A 323 -2.55 -19.80 5.55
N GLN A 324 -1.40 -19.24 5.91
CA GLN A 324 -0.26 -19.99 6.43
C GLN A 324 0.48 -19.16 7.49
N ALA A 325 1.16 -19.86 8.40
CA ALA A 325 2.13 -19.27 9.31
C ALA A 325 3.38 -20.15 9.36
N TRP A 326 4.53 -19.52 9.16
CA TRP A 326 5.84 -20.17 9.21
C TRP A 326 6.58 -19.68 10.45
N ARG A 327 7.01 -20.61 11.29
CA ARG A 327 7.74 -20.35 12.54
C ARG A 327 9.12 -20.98 12.49
N ASP A 328 9.85 -20.61 11.44
CA ASP A 328 11.17 -21.18 11.15
C ASP A 328 12.31 -20.38 11.82
N HIS A 329 12.08 -19.09 12.12
CA HIS A 329 13.06 -18.26 12.82
C HIS A 329 13.03 -18.51 14.32
N LYS A 330 14.21 -18.51 14.94
CA LYS A 330 14.36 -18.64 16.41
C LYS A 330 14.33 -17.30 17.14
N GLY A 331 14.35 -16.20 16.38
CA GLY A 331 14.24 -14.83 16.86
C GLY A 331 13.25 -14.02 16.02
N SER A 332 13.19 -12.72 16.27
CA SER A 332 12.36 -11.76 15.54
C SER A 332 12.65 -11.76 14.04
N VAL A 333 11.60 -11.72 13.22
CA VAL A 333 11.73 -11.54 11.78
C VAL A 333 11.68 -10.05 11.47
N LEU A 334 12.82 -9.49 11.10
CA LEU A 334 13.02 -8.04 11.03
C LEU A 334 12.69 -7.47 9.65
N SER A 335 12.91 -8.25 8.60
CA SER A 335 12.73 -7.81 7.22
C SER A 335 12.13 -8.89 6.33
N LEU A 336 11.33 -8.44 5.36
CA LEU A 336 10.80 -9.26 4.27
C LEU A 336 11.08 -8.60 2.93
N THR A 337 11.34 -9.42 1.92
CA THR A 337 11.36 -9.02 0.53
C THR A 337 10.83 -10.16 -0.34
N SER A 338 10.44 -9.87 -1.58
CA SER A 338 9.95 -10.89 -2.50
C SER A 338 10.52 -10.70 -3.89
N THR A 339 10.89 -11.80 -4.54
CA THR A 339 11.19 -11.87 -5.97
C THR A 339 10.01 -12.49 -6.73
N HIS A 340 10.17 -12.78 -8.02
CA HIS A 340 9.17 -13.54 -8.75
C HIS A 340 8.99 -14.98 -8.26
N SER A 341 10.04 -15.57 -7.70
CA SER A 341 10.09 -16.99 -7.35
C SER A 341 10.09 -17.25 -5.85
N TYR A 342 10.62 -16.30 -5.06
CA TYR A 342 10.87 -16.51 -3.64
C TYR A 342 10.28 -15.40 -2.78
N LEU A 343 9.76 -15.78 -1.63
CA LEU A 343 9.64 -14.91 -0.47
C LEU A 343 10.90 -15.07 0.36
N ILE A 344 11.50 -13.97 0.79
CA ILE A 344 12.77 -13.96 1.52
C ILE A 344 12.55 -13.18 2.81
N SER A 345 13.03 -13.73 3.93
CA SER A 345 13.00 -13.05 5.22
C SER A 345 14.37 -12.99 5.85
N GLY A 346 14.59 -11.98 6.69
CA GLY A 346 15.77 -11.81 7.51
C GLY A 346 15.39 -11.74 8.98
N GLY A 347 16.10 -12.50 9.81
CA GLY A 347 15.84 -12.58 11.25
C GLY A 347 16.98 -12.05 12.12
N SER A 348 16.66 -11.80 13.39
CA SER A 348 17.65 -11.56 14.46
C SER A 348 18.43 -12.82 14.86
N ASP A 349 18.01 -13.98 14.35
CA ASP A 349 18.72 -15.25 14.49
C ASP A 349 19.88 -15.41 13.49
N LYS A 350 20.25 -14.34 12.79
CA LYS A 350 21.33 -14.29 11.79
C LYS A 350 21.06 -15.14 10.54
N LEU A 351 19.81 -15.57 10.37
CA LEU A 351 19.40 -16.40 9.25
C LEU A 351 18.60 -15.59 8.24
N ILE A 352 18.78 -15.95 6.97
CA ILE A 352 17.92 -15.55 5.87
C ILE A 352 17.22 -16.80 5.38
N LYS A 353 15.89 -16.77 5.30
CA LYS A 353 15.09 -17.92 4.87
C LYS A 353 14.33 -17.61 3.59
N LEU A 354 14.27 -18.61 2.72
CA LEU A 354 13.63 -18.52 1.41
C LEU A 354 12.51 -19.54 1.27
N TRP A 355 11.35 -19.08 0.82
CA TRP A 355 10.16 -19.90 0.54
C TRP A 355 9.69 -19.70 -0.90
N PRO A 356 9.17 -20.74 -1.56
CA PRO A 356 8.68 -20.63 -2.93
C PRO A 356 7.36 -19.88 -2.99
N ILE A 357 7.21 -18.98 -3.96
CA ILE A 357 5.92 -18.37 -4.29
C ILE A 357 5.37 -19.09 -5.53
N VAL A 358 4.39 -19.96 -5.33
CA VAL A 358 3.74 -20.68 -6.43
C VAL A 358 2.82 -19.72 -7.19
N LYS A 359 3.08 -19.52 -8.49
CA LYS A 359 2.16 -18.81 -9.38
C LYS A 359 0.84 -19.59 -9.45
N GLY A 360 -0.25 -18.99 -9.00
CA GLY A 360 -1.58 -19.41 -9.44
C GLY A 360 -1.66 -19.21 -10.95
N SER A 361 -1.92 -20.28 -11.71
CA SER A 361 -2.16 -20.20 -13.14
C SER A 361 -3.45 -19.43 -13.40
N ILE A 362 -3.35 -18.13 -13.64
CA ILE A 362 -4.45 -17.37 -14.22
C ILE A 362 -4.34 -17.59 -15.72
N GLN A 363 -5.18 -18.48 -16.26
CA GLN A 363 -5.40 -18.51 -17.70
C GLN A 363 -6.14 -17.22 -18.07
N PRO A 364 -5.67 -16.46 -19.08
CA PRO A 364 -6.45 -15.37 -19.62
C PRO A 364 -7.67 -16.00 -20.32
N GLU A 365 -8.85 -15.84 -19.75
CA GLU A 365 -10.09 -16.08 -20.47
C GLU A 365 -10.14 -15.08 -21.63
N VAL A 366 -9.97 -15.59 -22.85
CA VAL A 366 -10.22 -14.84 -24.07
C VAL A 366 -11.74 -14.77 -24.21
N VAL A 367 -12.29 -13.56 -24.10
CA VAL A 367 -13.71 -13.30 -24.39
C VAL A 367 -13.76 -12.40 -25.62
N ASP A 368 -14.25 -12.95 -26.73
CA ASP A 368 -14.75 -12.18 -27.87
C ASP A 368 -16.01 -11.42 -27.41
N SER A 369 -16.10 -10.11 -27.63
CA SER A 369 -17.26 -9.32 -27.18
C SER A 369 -17.95 -8.58 -28.32
N THR A 370 -19.23 -8.86 -28.49
CA THR A 370 -20.24 -7.88 -28.90
C THR A 370 -20.80 -7.16 -27.67
N ALA A 371 -21.46 -6.00 -27.82
CA ALA A 371 -21.82 -5.11 -26.70
C ALA A 371 -22.72 -5.75 -25.61
N GLU A 372 -23.61 -6.69 -25.96
CA GLU A 372 -24.44 -7.44 -24.98
C GLU A 372 -23.60 -8.32 -24.04
N ASP A 373 -22.44 -8.81 -24.51
CA ASP A 373 -21.53 -9.61 -23.69
C ASP A 373 -20.85 -8.76 -22.60
N VAL A 374 -20.65 -7.46 -22.84
CA VAL A 374 -19.91 -6.58 -21.91
C VAL A 374 -20.73 -6.30 -20.66
N MET A 375 -22.03 -6.01 -20.80
CA MET A 375 -22.92 -5.80 -19.65
C MET A 375 -23.06 -7.09 -18.82
N LEU A 376 -23.25 -8.23 -19.47
CA LEU A 376 -23.34 -9.53 -18.79
C LEU A 376 -22.04 -9.90 -18.09
N TYR A 377 -20.90 -9.65 -18.73
CA TYR A 377 -19.58 -9.81 -18.13
C TYR A 377 -19.39 -8.91 -16.90
N ALA A 378 -19.79 -7.63 -17.00
CA ALA A 378 -19.73 -6.70 -15.87
C ALA A 378 -20.61 -7.18 -14.71
N LEU A 379 -21.82 -7.67 -15.01
CA LEU A 379 -22.73 -8.24 -14.01
C LEU A 379 -22.15 -9.50 -13.36
N GLU A 380 -21.57 -10.41 -14.15
CA GLU A 380 -20.90 -11.61 -13.63
C GLU A 380 -19.79 -11.25 -12.66
N LYS A 381 -18.89 -10.33 -13.05
CA LYS A 381 -17.79 -9.89 -12.18
C LYS A 381 -18.30 -9.18 -10.93
N TRP A 382 -19.39 -8.41 -11.02
CA TRP A 382 -19.94 -7.69 -9.87
C TRP A 382 -20.68 -8.60 -8.88
N ILE A 383 -21.34 -9.65 -9.36
CA ILE A 383 -21.98 -10.68 -8.53
C ILE A 383 -20.93 -11.55 -7.84
N ALA A 384 -19.81 -11.83 -8.52
CA ALA A 384 -18.68 -12.54 -7.91
C ALA A 384 -18.05 -11.80 -6.72
N MET A 385 -18.31 -10.49 -6.58
CA MET A 385 -17.95 -9.73 -5.38
C MET A 385 -19.09 -9.87 -4.36
N SER A 386 -18.82 -10.55 -3.25
CA SER A 386 -19.80 -10.79 -2.19
C SER A 386 -19.99 -9.54 -1.34
N THR A 387 -20.71 -8.56 -1.87
CA THR A 387 -21.02 -7.26 -1.26
C THR A 387 -22.03 -7.38 -0.11
N VAL A 388 -21.74 -8.21 0.89
CA VAL A 388 -22.62 -8.46 2.03
C VAL A 388 -22.44 -7.37 3.09
N SER A 389 -23.43 -6.50 3.27
CA SER A 389 -23.41 -5.46 4.31
C SER A 389 -23.60 -6.03 5.73
N GLY A 390 -23.20 -5.24 6.73
CA GLY A 390 -23.30 -5.63 8.15
C GLY A 390 -22.32 -6.71 8.63
N VAL A 391 -21.53 -7.32 7.74
CA VAL A 391 -20.53 -8.34 8.10
C VAL A 391 -19.11 -7.77 7.98
N PRO A 392 -18.39 -7.55 9.10
CA PRO A 392 -17.04 -6.96 9.05
C PRO A 392 -16.02 -7.74 8.21
N SER A 393 -16.18 -9.06 8.07
CA SER A 393 -15.29 -9.86 7.20
C SER A 393 -15.45 -9.55 5.72
N GLN A 394 -16.62 -9.07 5.27
CA GLN A 394 -16.94 -8.81 3.87
C GLN A 394 -16.75 -7.35 3.44
N LEU A 395 -16.37 -6.47 4.37
CA LEU A 395 -16.25 -5.03 4.12
C LEU A 395 -15.27 -4.69 2.97
N GLU A 396 -14.20 -5.47 2.83
CA GLU A 396 -13.23 -5.34 1.73
C GLU A 396 -13.85 -5.70 0.38
N GLU A 397 -14.66 -6.76 0.31
CA GLU A 397 -15.37 -7.16 -0.90
C GLU A 397 -16.48 -6.14 -1.25
N CYS A 398 -17.15 -5.56 -0.26
CA CYS A 398 -18.09 -4.45 -0.46
C CYS A 398 -17.39 -3.23 -1.09
N ARG A 399 -16.24 -2.83 -0.52
CA ARG A 399 -15.40 -1.75 -1.06
C ARG A 399 -14.93 -2.04 -2.47
N ARG A 400 -14.55 -3.29 -2.76
CA ARG A 400 -14.18 -3.71 -4.11
C ARG A 400 -15.35 -3.62 -5.07
N GLY A 401 -16.55 -4.05 -4.65
CA GLY A 401 -17.79 -3.92 -5.42
C GLY A 401 -18.12 -2.46 -5.76
N ALA A 402 -17.95 -1.54 -4.81
CA ALA A 402 -18.13 -0.11 -5.02
C ALA A 402 -17.11 0.47 -6.01
N LYS A 403 -15.81 0.13 -5.83
CA LYS A 403 -14.73 0.52 -6.75
C LYS A 403 -14.95 -0.02 -8.16
N PHE A 404 -15.41 -1.26 -8.28
CA PHE A 404 -15.74 -1.88 -9.56
C PHE A 404 -16.86 -1.11 -10.26
N LEU A 405 -17.97 -0.82 -9.56
CA LEU A 405 -19.07 -0.05 -10.14
C LEU A 405 -18.62 1.35 -10.58
N LYS A 406 -17.82 2.03 -9.74
CA LYS A 406 -17.23 3.32 -10.09
C LYS A 406 -16.39 3.22 -11.38
N ALA A 407 -15.54 2.19 -11.49
CA ALA A 407 -14.68 1.98 -12.65
C ALA A 407 -15.51 1.70 -13.93
N VAL A 408 -16.57 0.92 -13.83
CA VAL A 408 -17.52 0.69 -14.94
C VAL A 408 -18.15 2.01 -15.38
N LEU A 409 -18.65 2.82 -14.45
CA LEU A 409 -19.18 4.17 -14.74
C LEU A 409 -18.15 5.03 -15.49
N GLN A 410 -16.90 5.05 -15.02
CA GLN A 410 -15.81 5.81 -15.62
C GLN A 410 -15.46 5.33 -17.03
N GLN A 411 -15.39 4.02 -17.25
CA GLN A 411 -15.10 3.43 -18.55
C GLN A 411 -16.20 3.75 -19.57
N LEU A 412 -17.44 3.85 -19.11
CA LEU A 412 -18.61 4.20 -19.92
C LEU A 412 -18.80 5.71 -20.14
N GLY A 413 -17.86 6.54 -19.69
CA GLY A 413 -17.85 7.99 -19.95
C GLY A 413 -18.46 8.86 -18.85
N ALA A 414 -18.86 8.29 -17.71
CA ALA A 414 -19.41 9.05 -16.60
C ALA A 414 -18.34 9.69 -15.72
N GLU A 415 -18.64 10.86 -15.17
CA GLU A 415 -17.91 11.37 -14.01
C GLU A 415 -18.33 10.56 -12.78
N SER A 416 -17.41 9.79 -12.19
CA SER A 416 -17.71 8.95 -11.03
C SER A 416 -16.75 9.15 -9.86
N ARG A 417 -17.28 8.99 -8.64
CA ARG A 417 -16.53 9.10 -7.38
C ARG A 417 -17.15 8.23 -6.28
N LEU A 418 -16.33 7.77 -5.34
CA LEU A 418 -16.82 7.18 -4.09
C LEU A 418 -17.03 8.28 -3.05
N ILE A 419 -18.18 8.24 -2.39
CA ILE A 419 -18.52 9.13 -1.29
C ILE A 419 -18.34 8.34 0.02
N PRO A 420 -17.51 8.82 0.96
CA PRO A 420 -17.34 8.15 2.25
C PRO A 420 -18.67 8.08 3.00
N GLY A 421 -19.05 6.87 3.44
CA GLY A 421 -20.17 6.64 4.36
C GLY A 421 -19.77 6.89 5.82
N ALA A 422 -20.59 6.42 6.76
CA ALA A 422 -20.22 6.41 8.18
C ALA A 422 -18.90 5.66 8.41
N PRO A 423 -18.09 6.05 9.42
CA PRO A 423 -16.85 5.35 9.73
C PRO A 423 -17.07 3.86 9.96
N GLY A 424 -16.34 3.00 9.24
CA GLY A 424 -16.48 1.54 9.33
C GLY A 424 -17.64 0.94 8.54
N HIS A 425 -18.30 1.74 7.68
CA HIS A 425 -19.38 1.29 6.80
C HIS A 425 -18.99 1.43 5.31
N ASN A 426 -19.80 0.88 4.42
CA ASN A 426 -19.58 0.89 2.98
C ASN A 426 -19.82 2.29 2.37
N PRO A 427 -19.08 2.65 1.31
CA PRO A 427 -19.21 3.95 0.66
C PRO A 427 -20.40 3.98 -0.29
N LEU A 428 -20.83 5.18 -0.65
CA LEU A 428 -21.80 5.38 -1.72
C LEU A 428 -21.05 5.56 -3.05
N VAL A 429 -21.63 5.10 -4.15
CA VAL A 429 -21.10 5.31 -5.50
C VAL A 429 -21.91 6.40 -6.18
N TYR A 430 -21.22 7.45 -6.62
CA TYR A 430 -21.77 8.50 -7.45
C TYR A 430 -21.30 8.35 -8.90
N GLY A 431 -22.21 8.54 -9.84
CA GLY A 431 -21.93 8.63 -11.27
C GLY A 431 -22.75 9.72 -11.92
N HIS A 432 -22.21 10.39 -12.93
CA HIS A 432 -22.90 11.45 -13.66
C HIS A 432 -22.62 11.39 -15.16
N PHE A 433 -23.71 11.33 -15.93
CA PHE A 433 -23.71 11.52 -17.37
C PHE A 433 -24.35 12.88 -17.69
N GLY A 434 -23.57 13.75 -18.32
CA GLY A 434 -24.04 15.06 -18.76
C GLY A 434 -24.91 14.97 -20.00
N ALA A 435 -25.98 15.77 -20.03
CA ALA A 435 -26.82 15.95 -21.20
C ALA A 435 -26.05 16.57 -22.38
N ARG A 436 -26.51 16.33 -23.60
CA ARG A 436 -25.95 16.96 -24.80
C ARG A 436 -26.07 18.49 -24.72
N SER A 437 -25.02 19.19 -25.16
CA SER A 437 -24.99 20.66 -25.15
C SER A 437 -25.81 21.24 -26.30
N ASN A 438 -27.10 21.44 -26.10
CA ASN A 438 -27.92 22.23 -27.03
C ASN A 438 -27.83 23.72 -26.65
N LYS A 439 -26.85 24.43 -27.22
CA LYS A 439 -26.81 25.90 -27.23
C LYS A 439 -27.83 26.49 -28.21
N ALA A 440 -29.12 26.18 -28.01
CA ALA A 440 -30.20 26.89 -28.69
C ALA A 440 -30.70 28.02 -27.80
N GLU A 441 -30.65 29.25 -28.31
CA GLU A 441 -31.08 30.48 -27.63
C GLU A 441 -32.51 30.33 -27.09
N GLY A 442 -32.65 30.27 -25.76
CA GLY A 442 -33.94 30.24 -25.05
C GLY A 442 -34.25 28.97 -24.23
N CYS A 443 -33.38 27.96 -24.20
CA CYS A 443 -33.71 26.68 -23.53
C CYS A 443 -33.62 26.73 -21.99
N GLN A 444 -34.65 26.18 -21.33
CA GLN A 444 -34.63 25.79 -19.91
C GLN A 444 -33.47 24.82 -19.65
N ARG A 445 -32.91 24.85 -18.43
CA ARG A 445 -31.85 23.91 -18.01
C ARG A 445 -32.28 22.45 -18.28
N PRO A 446 -31.37 21.56 -18.70
CA PRO A 446 -31.69 20.15 -18.90
C PRO A 446 -32.20 19.52 -17.59
N LEU A 447 -33.17 18.61 -17.69
CA LEU A 447 -33.73 17.93 -16.52
C LEU A 447 -32.66 17.06 -15.86
N ASN A 448 -32.63 17.05 -14.54
CA ASN A 448 -31.78 16.18 -13.75
C ASN A 448 -32.58 14.97 -13.25
N VAL A 449 -32.21 13.78 -13.72
CA VAL A 449 -32.76 12.51 -13.27
C VAL A 449 -31.79 11.87 -12.29
N LEU A 450 -32.24 11.59 -11.08
CA LEU A 450 -31.47 10.87 -10.05
C LEU A 450 -31.93 9.41 -10.02
N VAL A 451 -31.05 8.47 -10.35
CA VAL A 451 -31.26 7.04 -10.20
C VAL A 451 -30.69 6.61 -8.85
N TYR A 452 -31.56 6.12 -7.98
CA TYR A 452 -31.19 5.52 -6.71
C TYR A 452 -31.24 3.99 -6.81
N GLY A 453 -30.31 3.34 -6.14
CA GLY A 453 -30.31 1.90 -5.92
C GLY A 453 -29.29 1.52 -4.86
N HIS A 454 -29.12 0.22 -4.60
CA HIS A 454 -28.14 -0.28 -3.65
C HIS A 454 -27.31 -1.44 -4.22
N TYR A 455 -26.06 -1.60 -3.79
CA TYR A 455 -25.21 -2.70 -4.26
C TYR A 455 -24.93 -3.75 -3.20
N ASP A 456 -25.27 -3.47 -1.95
CA ASP A 456 -25.16 -4.45 -0.89
C ASP A 456 -26.29 -5.48 -0.94
N VAL A 457 -26.01 -6.65 -0.39
CA VAL A 457 -26.94 -7.78 -0.36
C VAL A 457 -26.93 -8.44 1.01
N ILE A 458 -28.05 -9.04 1.41
CA ILE A 458 -28.04 -9.92 2.61
C ILE A 458 -27.16 -11.16 2.36
N ALA A 459 -26.56 -11.72 3.41
CA ALA A 459 -25.83 -13.00 3.35
C ALA A 459 -26.69 -14.14 2.76
N ALA A 460 -26.10 -14.97 1.90
CA ALA A 460 -26.81 -16.10 1.29
C ALA A 460 -26.71 -17.38 2.15
N ASP A 461 -27.85 -18.00 2.46
CA ASP A 461 -27.89 -19.34 3.05
C ASP A 461 -27.72 -20.39 1.95
N ILE A 462 -26.53 -21.01 1.88
CA ILE A 462 -26.14 -21.96 0.83
C ILE A 462 -27.15 -23.11 0.69
N LYS A 463 -27.85 -23.48 1.76
CA LYS A 463 -28.83 -24.58 1.72
C LYS A 463 -30.12 -24.23 0.97
N LYS A 464 -30.41 -22.94 0.79
CA LYS A 464 -31.61 -22.46 0.10
C LYS A 464 -31.36 -22.14 -1.37
N TRP A 465 -30.14 -22.35 -1.85
CA TRP A 465 -29.72 -22.02 -3.20
C TRP A 465 -29.40 -23.28 -3.97
N ASP A 466 -30.05 -23.46 -5.12
CA ASP A 466 -29.78 -24.57 -6.04
C ASP A 466 -28.43 -24.38 -6.78
N TYR A 467 -27.97 -23.13 -6.89
CA TYR A 467 -26.73 -22.73 -7.56
C TYR A 467 -25.85 -21.84 -6.66
N PRO A 468 -24.52 -21.77 -6.86
CA PRO A 468 -23.66 -20.91 -6.04
C PRO A 468 -24.11 -19.44 -6.10
N PRO A 469 -24.44 -18.80 -4.96
CA PRO A 469 -25.10 -17.49 -4.95
C PRO A 469 -24.24 -16.36 -5.57
N PHE A 470 -22.92 -16.44 -5.45
CA PHE A 470 -21.99 -15.45 -5.98
C PHE A 470 -21.35 -15.88 -7.31
N LYS A 471 -22.02 -16.75 -8.07
CA LYS A 471 -21.66 -17.08 -9.45
C LYS A 471 -22.88 -16.85 -10.33
N LEU A 472 -22.73 -16.04 -11.37
CA LEU A 472 -23.82 -15.82 -12.32
C LEU A 472 -24.08 -17.11 -13.09
N THR A 473 -25.31 -17.60 -13.05
CA THR A 473 -25.70 -18.87 -13.66
C THR A 473 -26.95 -18.69 -14.50
N GLY A 474 -26.87 -19.06 -15.78
CA GLY A 474 -28.03 -19.08 -16.67
C GLY A 474 -28.85 -20.36 -16.46
N HIS A 475 -30.15 -20.22 -16.24
CA HIS A 475 -31.08 -21.34 -16.14
C HIS A 475 -32.45 -20.95 -16.69
N ASP A 476 -33.00 -21.77 -17.60
CA ASP A 476 -34.31 -21.55 -18.25
C ASP A 476 -34.51 -20.15 -18.84
N GLY A 477 -33.45 -19.56 -19.42
CA GLY A 477 -33.51 -18.21 -20.01
C GLY A 477 -33.44 -17.06 -19.00
N TYR A 478 -33.25 -17.35 -17.71
CA TYR A 478 -33.02 -16.36 -16.66
C TYR A 478 -31.60 -16.45 -16.10
N LEU A 479 -31.11 -15.33 -15.56
CA LEU A 479 -29.81 -15.25 -14.89
C LEU A 479 -30.00 -15.23 -13.39
N TYR A 480 -29.41 -16.21 -12.71
CA TYR A 480 -29.45 -16.39 -11.27
C TYR A 480 -28.12 -15.99 -10.66
N GLY A 481 -28.19 -15.17 -9.61
CA GLY A 481 -27.05 -14.69 -8.84
C GLY A 481 -27.54 -13.72 -7.77
N ARG A 482 -26.80 -13.61 -6.66
CA ARG A 482 -27.19 -12.77 -5.53
C ARG A 482 -27.16 -11.29 -5.94
N GLY A 483 -28.29 -10.62 -5.79
CA GLY A 483 -28.47 -9.22 -6.19
C GLY A 483 -28.71 -9.00 -7.69
N ALA A 484 -28.76 -10.05 -8.51
CA ALA A 484 -28.88 -9.93 -9.97
C ALA A 484 -30.17 -9.21 -10.39
N SER A 485 -31.33 -9.67 -9.91
CA SER A 485 -32.64 -9.09 -10.23
C SER A 485 -33.07 -7.98 -9.28
N ASP A 486 -32.45 -7.90 -8.10
CA ASP A 486 -32.81 -6.99 -7.04
C ASP A 486 -32.40 -5.56 -7.42
N ASN A 487 -31.10 -5.27 -7.41
CA ASN A 487 -30.61 -3.95 -7.78
C ASN A 487 -29.37 -3.98 -8.71
N LYS A 488 -28.46 -4.96 -8.61
CA LYS A 488 -27.22 -4.96 -9.41
C LYS A 488 -27.47 -5.01 -10.93
N GLY A 489 -28.36 -5.88 -11.39
CA GLY A 489 -28.73 -5.96 -12.82
C GLY A 489 -29.44 -4.70 -13.31
N PRO A 490 -30.52 -4.24 -12.65
CA PRO A 490 -31.21 -2.99 -13.00
C PRO A 490 -30.31 -1.74 -13.00
N ILE A 491 -29.39 -1.62 -12.03
CA ILE A 491 -28.43 -0.51 -11.98
C ILE A 491 -27.52 -0.54 -13.21
N LEU A 492 -26.92 -1.70 -13.53
CA LEU A 492 -26.07 -1.82 -14.72
C LEU A 492 -26.86 -1.52 -16.00
N ALA A 493 -28.09 -2.03 -16.13
CA ALA A 493 -28.93 -1.74 -17.29
C ALA A 493 -29.16 -0.23 -17.48
N CYS A 494 -29.41 0.50 -16.39
CA CYS A 494 -29.58 1.96 -16.45
C CYS A 494 -28.28 2.69 -16.82
N ILE A 495 -27.13 2.22 -16.34
CA ILE A 495 -25.82 2.81 -16.65
C ILE A 495 -25.46 2.62 -18.13
N PHE A 496 -25.61 1.40 -18.66
CA PHE A 496 -25.34 1.11 -20.07
C PHE A 496 -26.30 1.89 -20.98
N ALA A 497 -27.59 1.96 -20.65
CA ALA A 497 -28.54 2.78 -21.41
C ALA A 497 -28.18 4.27 -21.42
N ALA A 498 -27.74 4.83 -20.29
CA ALA A 498 -27.28 6.22 -20.23
C ALA A 498 -26.02 6.46 -21.06
N SER A 499 -25.08 5.51 -21.05
CA SER A 499 -23.84 5.55 -21.82
C SER A 499 -24.11 5.49 -23.33
N GLU A 500 -24.90 4.52 -23.79
CA GLU A 500 -25.27 4.38 -25.21
C GLU A 500 -25.97 5.65 -25.74
N LEU A 501 -26.93 6.21 -24.98
CA LEU A 501 -27.59 7.45 -25.34
C LEU A 501 -26.63 8.65 -25.37
N GLN A 502 -25.60 8.66 -24.53
CA GLN A 502 -24.59 9.73 -24.53
C GLN A 502 -23.65 9.60 -25.74
N GLU A 503 -23.21 8.38 -26.05
CA GLU A 503 -22.38 8.06 -27.22
C GLU A 503 -23.10 8.40 -28.53
N GLU A 504 -24.40 8.09 -28.63
CA GLU A 504 -25.25 8.47 -29.77
C GLU A 504 -25.64 9.97 -29.79
N HIS A 505 -25.23 10.75 -28.79
CA HIS A 505 -25.59 12.16 -28.60
C HIS A 505 -27.11 12.41 -28.54
N GLN A 506 -27.85 11.46 -27.98
CA GLN A 506 -29.30 11.50 -27.77
C GLN A 506 -29.71 11.73 -26.31
N LEU A 507 -28.75 11.75 -25.38
CA LEU A 507 -29.03 11.99 -23.96
C LEU A 507 -29.43 13.46 -23.71
N ASP A 508 -30.73 13.71 -23.62
CA ASP A 508 -31.33 15.03 -23.40
C ASP A 508 -31.40 15.47 -21.92
N VAL A 509 -31.10 14.56 -21.00
CA VAL A 509 -31.22 14.77 -19.55
C VAL A 509 -29.89 14.49 -18.87
N ASN A 510 -29.65 15.16 -17.75
CA ASN A 510 -28.53 14.81 -16.88
C ASN A 510 -28.93 13.60 -16.05
N VAL A 511 -28.16 12.52 -16.12
CA VAL A 511 -28.42 11.32 -15.31
C VAL A 511 -27.39 11.24 -14.21
N LYS A 512 -27.84 11.30 -12.96
CA LYS A 512 -27.03 11.13 -11.76
C LYS A 512 -27.36 9.79 -11.12
N PHE A 513 -26.36 9.06 -10.66
CA PHE A 513 -26.50 7.81 -9.95
C PHE A 513 -26.11 8.02 -8.49
N LEU A 514 -26.96 7.58 -7.57
CA LEU A 514 -26.71 7.51 -6.13
C LEU A 514 -26.92 6.06 -5.69
N ILE A 515 -25.82 5.31 -5.65
CA ILE A 515 -25.89 3.88 -5.29
C ILE A 515 -25.33 3.67 -3.89
N GLU A 516 -26.18 3.16 -3.00
CA GLU A 516 -25.88 2.92 -1.59
C GLU A 516 -25.26 1.53 -1.34
N GLY A 517 -24.51 1.37 -0.25
CA GLY A 517 -23.88 0.10 0.14
C GLY A 517 -24.26 -0.43 1.53
N GLU A 518 -25.26 0.16 2.19
CA GLU A 518 -25.72 -0.22 3.53
C GLU A 518 -27.26 -0.31 3.62
N GLU A 519 -27.98 -0.36 2.50
CA GLU A 519 -29.45 -0.35 2.50
C GLU A 519 -30.00 -1.58 3.26
N GLU A 520 -29.43 -2.75 2.99
CA GLU A 520 -29.80 -4.02 3.62
C GLU A 520 -29.40 -4.10 5.10
N ASN A 521 -28.67 -3.09 5.58
CA ASN A 521 -28.19 -2.93 6.95
C ASN A 521 -28.63 -1.60 7.57
N GLY A 522 -29.80 -1.08 7.13
CA GLY A 522 -30.46 0.05 7.77
C GLY A 522 -29.89 1.44 7.44
N SER A 523 -29.18 1.56 6.31
CA SER A 523 -28.70 2.82 5.72
C SER A 523 -27.86 3.68 6.66
N VAL A 524 -26.99 3.05 7.45
CA VAL A 524 -26.19 3.74 8.47
C VAL A 524 -25.26 4.77 7.83
N GLY A 525 -25.48 6.04 8.17
CA GLY A 525 -24.67 7.16 7.67
C GLY A 525 -25.05 7.67 6.28
N PHE A 526 -26.03 7.07 5.60
CA PHE A 526 -26.49 7.51 4.28
C PHE A 526 -26.91 8.98 4.27
N PHE A 527 -27.82 9.36 5.17
CA PHE A 527 -28.33 10.73 5.25
C PHE A 527 -27.22 11.76 5.43
N GLN A 528 -26.27 11.50 6.34
CA GLN A 528 -25.15 12.39 6.63
C GLN A 528 -24.20 12.51 5.43
N ALA A 529 -23.93 11.40 4.74
CA ALA A 529 -23.07 11.38 3.56
C ALA A 529 -23.69 12.16 2.40
N VAL A 530 -25.00 12.03 2.19
CA VAL A 530 -25.73 12.80 1.16
C VAL A 530 -25.79 14.28 1.52
N GLU A 531 -26.07 14.62 2.78
CA GLU A 531 -26.13 16.02 3.25
C GLU A 531 -24.77 16.74 3.08
N GLN A 532 -23.67 16.09 3.44
CA GLN A 532 -22.32 16.63 3.25
C GLN A 532 -21.93 16.83 1.78
N ASN A 533 -22.55 16.08 0.87
CA ASN A 533 -22.27 16.11 -0.57
C ASN A 533 -23.49 16.58 -1.37
N ILE A 534 -24.37 17.37 -0.74
CA ILE A 534 -25.66 17.74 -1.32
C ILE A 534 -25.52 18.43 -2.66
N GLU A 535 -24.44 19.19 -2.87
CA GLU A 535 -24.11 19.87 -4.14
C GLU A 535 -24.06 18.91 -5.34
N LEU A 536 -23.67 17.64 -5.13
CA LEU A 536 -23.68 16.63 -6.20
C LEU A 536 -25.09 16.22 -6.60
N PHE A 537 -26.01 16.20 -5.63
CA PHE A 537 -27.38 15.71 -5.77
C PHE A 537 -28.41 16.84 -5.92
N GLN A 538 -27.99 18.09 -5.81
CA GLN A 538 -28.86 19.25 -5.95
C GLN A 538 -29.57 19.26 -7.30
N GLU A 539 -30.76 19.86 -7.26
CA GLU A 539 -31.64 20.10 -8.41
C GLU A 539 -32.16 18.85 -9.12
N ALA A 540 -32.29 17.70 -8.45
CA ALA A 540 -32.96 16.53 -9.02
C ALA A 540 -34.44 16.85 -9.30
N ASP A 541 -34.84 16.77 -10.57
CA ASP A 541 -36.22 17.01 -11.02
C ASP A 541 -37.07 15.75 -10.93
N VAL A 542 -36.44 14.58 -11.12
CA VAL A 542 -37.07 13.26 -11.05
C VAL A 542 -36.14 12.30 -10.30
N ILE A 543 -36.71 11.50 -9.40
CA ILE A 543 -36.00 10.43 -8.70
C ILE A 543 -36.57 9.08 -9.16
N LEU A 544 -35.72 8.22 -9.70
CA LEU A 544 -36.03 6.84 -10.05
C LEU A 544 -35.49 5.93 -8.94
N LEU A 545 -36.41 5.29 -8.22
CA LEU A 545 -36.08 4.25 -7.24
C LEU A 545 -36.04 2.90 -7.96
N ARG A 546 -35.04 2.07 -7.64
CA ARG A 546 -34.88 0.73 -8.21
C ARG A 546 -35.03 -0.36 -7.17
#